data_AF-A0A7C7PTY1-F1
#
_entry.id   AF-A0A7C7PTY1-F1
#
_cell.length_a   1.000
_cell.length_b   1.000
_cell.length_c   1.000
_cell.angle_alpha   90.00
_cell.angle_beta   90.00
_cell.angle_gamma   90.00
#
_symmetry.space_group_name_H-M   'P 1'
#
loop_
_entity.id
_entity.type
_entity.pdbx_description
1 polymer ?
#
loop_
_entity_poly.entity_id
_entity_poly.type
_entity_poly.pdbx_seq_one_letter_code
_entity_poly.pdbx_strand_id
1 'polypeptide(L)'
;MTKKQESAARKQSRVSKLAKANRDAFASARARAAKTSEMLERSISARDEWKQIQERAEDSQVGQGPLVPVEPQMEVEQEDWVYQTVDDETLEALSHRVVLQTSAGERKVLFQTKNLDEAVDCASRIVEFADGCVLVETIDP
;
A
#
# COMPACT_ATOMS: atom_id res chain seq x y z
N MET A 1 82.37 7.55 -54.68
CA MET A 1 82.57 6.38 -53.80
C MET A 1 81.35 6.22 -52.90
N THR A 2 80.73 5.04 -53.02
CA THR A 2 80.01 4.26 -51.98
C THR A 2 78.76 4.80 -51.26
N LYS A 3 77.62 4.19 -51.66
CA LYS A 3 76.59 3.47 -50.84
C LYS A 3 75.92 4.26 -49.70
N LYS A 4 74.63 4.60 -49.81
CA LYS A 4 73.45 3.74 -49.57
C LYS A 4 73.48 3.06 -48.20
N GLN A 5 72.79 3.63 -47.20
CA GLN A 5 72.05 2.86 -46.19
C GLN A 5 70.81 3.64 -45.75
N GLU A 6 69.76 3.43 -46.53
CA GLU A 6 68.38 3.57 -46.10
C GLU A 6 67.95 2.26 -45.43
N SER A 7 67.02 2.37 -44.48
CA SER A 7 66.16 1.31 -43.91
C SER A 7 66.72 0.45 -42.76
N ALA A 8 66.11 0.67 -41.59
CA ALA A 8 65.61 -0.32 -40.63
C ALA A 8 65.17 0.48 -39.40
N ALA A 9 63.95 0.46 -38.89
CA ALA A 9 62.90 -0.52 -38.95
C ALA A 9 61.58 0.17 -38.58
N ARG A 10 60.61 0.21 -39.48
CA ARG A 10 59.21 0.44 -39.09
C ARG A 10 58.48 -0.86 -39.34
N LYS A 11 58.57 -1.78 -38.35
CA LYS A 11 57.80 -3.04 -38.34
C LYS A 11 56.32 -2.68 -38.35
N GLN A 12 55.72 -2.66 -39.54
CA GLN A 12 54.29 -2.51 -39.71
C GLN A 12 53.61 -3.78 -39.20
N SER A 13 53.22 -3.77 -37.92
CA SER A 13 52.26 -4.73 -37.37
C SER A 13 50.87 -4.41 -37.92
N ARG A 14 50.64 -4.66 -39.21
CA ARG A 14 49.29 -4.64 -39.80
C ARG A 14 48.66 -5.99 -39.50
N VAL A 15 48.08 -6.11 -38.32
CA VAL A 15 47.16 -7.21 -38.00
C VAL A 15 46.11 -7.25 -39.11
N SER A 16 45.92 -8.41 -39.75
CA SER A 16 44.99 -8.54 -40.87
C SER A 16 43.56 -8.19 -40.41
N LYS A 17 42.72 -7.70 -41.33
CA LYS A 17 41.31 -7.40 -41.04
C LYS A 17 40.60 -8.62 -40.41
N LEU A 18 40.94 -9.82 -40.89
CA LEU A 18 40.44 -11.09 -40.36
C LEU A 18 40.92 -11.36 -38.93
N ALA A 19 42.20 -11.11 -38.63
CA ALA A 19 42.74 -11.30 -37.28
C ALA A 19 42.13 -10.30 -36.27
N LYS A 20 41.80 -9.08 -36.70
CA LYS A 20 41.03 -8.12 -35.90
C LYS A 20 39.60 -8.61 -35.65
N ALA A 21 38.91 -9.03 -36.71
CA ALA A 21 37.55 -9.57 -36.60
C ALA A 21 37.48 -10.81 -35.69
N ASN A 22 38.45 -11.72 -35.78
CA ASN A 22 38.53 -12.88 -34.89
C ASN A 22 38.73 -12.46 -33.44
N ARG A 23 39.63 -11.50 -33.17
CA ARG A 23 39.85 -10.98 -31.80
C ARG A 23 38.56 -10.38 -31.22
N ASP A 24 37.85 -9.59 -32.00
CA ASP A 24 36.60 -8.96 -31.59
C ASP A 24 35.50 -10.01 -31.38
N ALA A 25 35.45 -11.04 -32.24
CA ALA A 25 34.55 -12.18 -32.08
C ALA A 25 34.83 -12.95 -30.78
N PHE A 26 36.09 -13.25 -30.46
CA PHE A 26 36.48 -13.91 -29.20
C PHE A 26 36.19 -13.04 -27.97
N ALA A 27 36.43 -11.72 -28.06
CA ALA A 27 36.07 -10.79 -26.99
C ALA A 27 34.54 -10.79 -26.75
N SER A 28 33.75 -10.76 -27.82
CA SER A 28 32.29 -10.83 -27.72
C SER A 28 31.79 -12.18 -27.17
N ALA A 29 32.46 -13.29 -27.51
CA ALA A 29 32.13 -14.61 -26.98
C ALA A 29 32.41 -14.70 -25.47
N ARG A 30 33.54 -14.15 -25.01
CA ARG A 30 33.86 -14.05 -23.57
C ARG A 30 32.87 -13.16 -22.82
N ALA A 31 32.48 -12.02 -23.41
CA ALA A 31 31.48 -11.13 -22.80
C ALA A 31 30.11 -11.83 -22.65
N ARG A 32 29.69 -12.62 -23.65
CA ARG A 32 28.47 -13.43 -23.55
C ARG A 32 28.58 -14.50 -22.47
N ALA A 33 29.72 -15.20 -22.40
CA ALA A 33 29.97 -16.21 -21.37
C ALA A 33 29.93 -15.63 -19.95
N ALA A 34 30.52 -14.45 -19.74
CA ALA A 34 30.46 -13.75 -18.47
C ALA A 34 29.03 -13.31 -18.09
N LYS A 35 28.24 -12.84 -19.06
CA LYS A 35 26.83 -12.51 -18.83
C LYS A 35 26.00 -13.75 -18.47
N THR A 36 26.27 -14.89 -19.12
CA THR A 36 25.58 -16.14 -18.79
C THR A 36 25.96 -16.67 -17.41
N SER A 37 27.21 -16.53 -16.97
CA SER A 37 27.60 -16.93 -15.60
C SER A 37 26.95 -16.02 -14.56
N GLU A 38 26.90 -14.71 -14.78
CA GLU A 38 26.22 -13.76 -13.89
C GLU A 38 24.72 -14.06 -13.76
N MET A 39 24.05 -14.40 -14.88
CA MET A 39 22.64 -14.81 -14.84
C MET A 39 22.45 -16.12 -14.08
N LEU A 40 23.36 -17.08 -14.24
CA LEU A 40 23.32 -18.34 -13.51
C LEU A 40 23.48 -18.10 -11.99
N GLU A 41 24.44 -17.29 -11.58
CA GLU A 41 24.65 -16.93 -10.17
C GLU A 41 23.41 -16.28 -9.58
N ARG A 42 22.80 -15.31 -10.26
CA ARG A 42 21.54 -14.70 -9.82
C ARG A 42 20.41 -15.72 -9.67
N SER A 43 20.31 -16.69 -10.59
CA SER A 43 19.28 -17.73 -10.51
C SER A 43 19.49 -18.68 -9.32
N ILE A 44 20.76 -18.97 -8.98
CA ILE A 44 21.11 -19.80 -7.82
C ILE A 44 20.80 -19.05 -6.53
N SER A 45 21.19 -17.77 -6.44
CA SER A 45 20.88 -16.92 -5.28
C SER A 45 19.38 -16.80 -5.06
N ALA A 46 18.60 -16.52 -6.11
CA ALA A 46 17.15 -16.46 -6.02
C ALA A 46 16.56 -17.78 -5.52
N ARG A 47 17.00 -18.92 -6.06
CA ARG A 47 16.56 -20.25 -5.59
C ARG A 47 16.84 -20.45 -4.10
N ASP A 48 18.00 -20.03 -3.62
CA ASP A 48 18.40 -20.21 -2.23
C ASP A 48 17.59 -19.30 -1.28
N GLU A 49 17.29 -18.06 -1.70
CA GLU A 49 16.36 -17.17 -0.99
C GLU A 49 14.95 -17.77 -0.91
N TRP A 50 14.45 -18.34 -2.01
CA TRP A 50 13.15 -19.04 -2.03
C TRP A 50 13.12 -20.22 -1.07
N LYS A 51 14.18 -21.03 -1.03
CA LYS A 51 14.29 -22.13 -0.07
C LYS A 51 14.26 -21.63 1.38
N GLN A 52 14.98 -20.55 1.67
CA GLN A 52 14.98 -19.96 3.02
C GLN A 52 13.61 -19.40 3.42
N ILE A 53 12.85 -18.84 2.48
CA ILE A 53 11.46 -18.42 2.73
C ILE A 53 10.57 -19.64 3.02
N GLN A 54 10.72 -20.70 2.22
CA GLN A 54 9.95 -21.93 2.38
C GLN A 54 10.21 -22.61 3.73
N GLU A 55 11.48 -22.76 4.12
CA GLU A 55 11.84 -23.33 5.43
C GLU A 55 11.25 -22.51 6.58
N ARG A 56 11.32 -21.18 6.51
CA ARG A 56 10.70 -20.31 7.52
C ARG A 56 9.18 -20.44 7.57
N ALA A 57 8.53 -20.61 6.42
CA ALA A 57 7.08 -20.81 6.35
C ALA A 57 6.69 -22.15 7.01
N GLU A 58 7.41 -23.22 6.70
CA GLU A 58 7.21 -24.54 7.29
C GLU A 58 7.44 -24.51 8.81
N ASP A 59 8.53 -23.89 9.28
CA ASP A 59 8.81 -23.71 10.71
C ASP A 59 7.72 -22.88 11.40
N SER A 60 7.23 -21.81 10.75
CA SER A 60 6.15 -20.98 11.29
C SER A 60 4.83 -21.74 11.42
N GLN A 61 4.59 -22.71 10.53
CA GLN A 61 3.41 -23.56 10.54
C GLN A 61 3.45 -24.62 11.65
N VAL A 62 4.63 -24.98 12.15
CA VAL A 62 4.76 -25.89 13.31
C VAL A 62 4.35 -25.20 14.62
N GLY A 63 4.52 -23.88 14.72
CA GLY A 63 4.16 -23.09 15.92
C GLY A 63 2.75 -22.50 15.89
N GLN A 64 2.20 -22.24 14.70
CA GLN A 64 0.82 -21.82 14.51
C GLN A 64 -0.05 -23.08 14.48
N GLY A 65 -0.79 -23.35 15.55
CA GLY A 65 -1.81 -24.42 15.56
C GLY A 65 -2.78 -24.30 14.36
N PRO A 66 -3.68 -25.28 14.15
CA PRO A 66 -4.53 -25.33 12.96
C PRO A 66 -5.16 -23.97 12.65
N LEU A 67 -4.94 -23.46 11.43
CA LEU A 67 -5.47 -22.18 10.97
C LEU A 67 -7.00 -22.29 10.93
N VAL A 68 -7.65 -21.81 11.99
CA VAL A 68 -9.11 -21.75 12.07
C VAL A 68 -9.56 -20.50 11.30
N PRO A 69 -10.45 -20.64 10.31
CA PRO A 69 -11.11 -19.49 9.71
C PRO A 69 -11.88 -18.75 10.80
N VAL A 70 -11.41 -17.57 11.17
CA VAL A 70 -12.13 -16.65 12.07
C VAL A 70 -12.98 -15.73 11.20
N GLU A 71 -14.26 -15.61 11.54
CA GLU A 71 -15.09 -14.55 10.97
C GLU A 71 -14.42 -13.19 11.27
N PRO A 72 -14.31 -12.30 10.27
CA PRO A 72 -13.77 -10.97 10.49
C PRO A 72 -14.68 -10.24 11.49
N GLN A 73 -14.20 -10.07 12.72
CA GLN A 73 -14.97 -9.42 13.79
C GLN A 73 -15.02 -7.89 13.65
N MET A 74 -14.26 -7.31 12.72
CA MET A 74 -14.20 -5.86 12.52
C MET A 74 -13.96 -5.51 11.05
N GLU A 75 -14.95 -4.85 10.45
CA GLU A 75 -14.82 -4.10 9.20
C GLU A 75 -14.42 -2.67 9.60
N VAL A 76 -13.24 -2.21 9.20
CA VAL A 76 -12.79 -0.83 9.48
C VAL A 76 -13.22 0.05 8.32
N GLU A 77 -14.40 0.65 8.43
CA GLU A 77 -14.76 1.82 7.64
C GLU A 77 -14.07 3.05 8.24
N GLN A 78 -13.33 3.82 7.43
CA GLN A 78 -12.77 5.10 7.88
C GLN A 78 -13.91 6.11 8.01
N GLU A 79 -14.43 6.30 9.22
CA GLU A 79 -15.26 7.47 9.53
C GLU A 79 -14.34 8.69 9.68
N ASP A 80 -14.35 9.60 8.69
CA ASP A 80 -13.71 10.91 8.81
C ASP A 80 -14.49 11.78 9.79
N TRP A 81 -13.91 12.05 10.96
CA TRP A 81 -14.53 12.89 11.99
C TRP A 81 -14.38 14.38 11.62
N VAL A 82 -15.49 15.04 11.31
CA VAL A 82 -15.53 16.50 11.11
C VAL A 82 -15.84 17.18 12.44
N TYR A 83 -14.89 17.95 12.97
CA TYR A 83 -15.08 18.80 14.14
C TYR A 83 -15.32 20.25 13.73
N GLN A 84 -16.33 20.89 14.31
CA GLN A 84 -16.60 22.32 14.13
C GLN A 84 -16.51 23.03 15.48
N THR A 85 -15.76 24.13 15.54
CA THR A 85 -15.80 25.04 16.70
C THR A 85 -17.07 25.87 16.63
N VAL A 86 -17.84 25.85 17.71
CA VAL A 86 -19.04 26.66 17.93
C VAL A 86 -18.82 27.58 19.13
N ASP A 87 -19.40 28.78 19.09
CA ASP A 87 -19.40 29.71 20.22
C ASP A 87 -20.31 29.25 21.36
N ASP A 88 -20.02 29.72 22.58
CA ASP A 88 -20.77 29.36 23.78
C ASP A 88 -22.24 29.81 23.70
N GLU A 89 -22.53 30.97 23.09
CA GLU A 89 -23.90 31.49 22.92
C GLU A 89 -24.76 30.53 22.07
N THR A 90 -24.17 29.94 21.04
CA THR A 90 -24.82 28.93 20.20
C THR A 90 -25.12 27.66 20.98
N LEU A 91 -24.24 27.23 21.88
CA LEU A 91 -24.47 26.07 22.73
C LEU A 91 -25.58 26.34 23.76
N GLU A 92 -25.60 27.53 24.37
CA GLU A 92 -26.65 27.97 25.30
C GLU A 92 -28.02 28.11 24.62
N ALA A 93 -28.05 28.38 23.33
CA ALA A 93 -29.29 28.51 22.56
C ALA A 93 -29.94 27.16 22.18
N LEU A 94 -29.26 26.02 22.38
CA LEU A 94 -29.81 24.70 22.10
C LEU A 94 -30.87 24.34 23.13
N SER A 95 -32.06 23.97 22.68
CA SER A 95 -33.22 23.75 23.57
C SER A 95 -33.92 22.40 23.36
N HIS A 96 -33.64 21.73 22.24
CA HIS A 96 -34.27 20.45 21.91
C HIS A 96 -33.21 19.42 21.56
N ARG A 97 -33.44 18.16 21.98
CA ARG A 97 -32.60 17.01 21.68
C ARG A 97 -33.39 16.02 20.82
N VAL A 98 -32.75 15.54 19.76
CA VAL A 98 -33.27 14.45 18.93
C VAL A 98 -32.65 13.13 19.40
N VAL A 99 -33.50 12.17 19.77
CA VAL A 99 -33.10 10.88 20.32
C VAL A 99 -33.67 9.76 19.46
N LEU A 100 -32.82 8.81 19.07
CA LEU A 100 -33.26 7.56 18.45
C LEU A 100 -33.43 6.51 19.54
N GLN A 101 -34.61 5.91 19.60
CA GLN A 101 -34.86 4.71 20.37
C GLN A 101 -35.04 3.54 19.39
N THR A 102 -34.05 2.64 19.36
CA THR A 102 -34.08 1.48 18.46
C THR A 102 -35.06 0.42 18.96
N SER A 103 -35.50 -0.46 18.06
CA SER A 103 -36.33 -1.62 18.38
C SER A 103 -35.69 -2.56 19.42
N ALA A 104 -34.36 -2.57 19.52
CA ALA A 104 -33.58 -3.27 20.54
C ALA A 104 -33.62 -2.62 21.94
N GLY A 105 -34.31 -1.48 22.09
CA GLY A 105 -34.41 -0.72 23.33
C GLY A 105 -33.22 0.19 23.60
N GLU A 106 -32.29 0.36 22.66
CA GLU A 106 -31.16 1.26 22.82
C GLU A 106 -31.57 2.70 22.56
N ARG A 107 -31.18 3.59 23.47
CA ARG A 107 -31.46 5.02 23.40
C ARG A 107 -30.19 5.79 23.06
N LYS A 108 -30.14 6.40 21.87
CA LYS A 108 -28.99 7.16 21.38
C LYS A 108 -29.38 8.61 21.12
N VAL A 109 -28.69 9.55 21.77
CA VAL A 109 -28.81 10.99 21.45
C VAL A 109 -28.07 11.24 20.14
N LEU A 110 -28.76 11.81 19.15
CA LEU A 110 -28.17 12.08 17.84
C LEU A 110 -27.55 13.47 17.79
N PHE A 111 -28.36 14.50 18.03
CA PHE A 111 -27.94 15.91 18.03
C PHE A 111 -28.98 16.79 18.74
N GLN A 112 -28.68 18.08 18.84
CA GLN A 112 -29.54 19.08 19.45
C GLN A 112 -29.86 20.20 18.44
N THR A 113 -31.00 20.84 18.62
CA THR A 113 -31.46 21.95 17.77
C THR A 113 -31.89 23.14 18.63
N LYS A 114 -31.92 24.32 18.00
CA LYS A 114 -32.28 25.58 18.67
C LYS A 114 -33.78 25.69 18.92
N ASN A 115 -34.61 25.07 18.10
CA ASN A 115 -36.07 25.13 18.20
C ASN A 115 -36.72 23.78 17.89
N LEU A 116 -38.01 23.69 18.23
CA LEU A 116 -38.82 22.48 18.05
C LEU A 116 -39.04 22.16 16.57
N ASP A 117 -39.29 23.17 15.74
CA ASP A 117 -39.58 22.97 14.31
C ASP A 117 -38.40 22.30 13.59
N GLU A 118 -37.18 22.76 13.84
CA GLU A 118 -35.95 22.13 13.35
C GLU A 118 -35.78 20.69 13.87
N ALA A 119 -36.13 20.44 15.13
CA ALA A 119 -36.06 19.10 15.71
C ALA A 119 -37.02 18.14 15.02
N VAL A 120 -38.25 18.59 14.74
CA VAL A 120 -39.31 17.80 14.08
C VAL A 120 -38.97 17.56 12.62
N ASP A 121 -38.50 18.59 11.91
CA ASP A 121 -38.03 18.46 10.52
C ASP A 121 -36.89 17.44 10.41
N CYS A 122 -35.95 17.48 11.35
CA CYS A 122 -34.88 16.48 11.43
C CYS A 122 -35.42 15.08 11.75
N ALA A 123 -36.28 14.96 12.76
CA ALA A 123 -36.85 13.69 13.19
C ALA A 123 -37.64 13.00 12.06
N SER A 124 -38.41 13.77 11.29
CA SER A 124 -39.19 13.24 10.16
C SER A 124 -38.32 12.53 9.12
N ARG A 125 -37.15 13.10 8.79
CA ARG A 125 -36.19 12.51 7.86
C ARG A 125 -35.51 11.27 8.43
N ILE A 126 -35.26 11.23 9.74
CA ILE A 126 -34.60 10.09 10.39
C ILE A 126 -35.53 8.88 10.47
N VAL A 127 -36.82 9.10 10.77
CA VAL A 127 -37.84 8.04 10.84
C VAL A 127 -37.93 7.26 9.52
N GLU A 128 -37.67 7.88 8.38
CA GLU A 128 -37.70 7.20 7.06
C GLU A 128 -36.65 6.07 6.94
N PHE A 129 -35.57 6.11 7.72
CA PHE A 129 -34.42 5.19 7.58
C PHE A 129 -34.11 4.37 8.83
N ALA A 130 -34.78 4.62 9.95
CA ALA A 130 -34.42 4.02 11.24
C ALA A 130 -35.40 2.93 11.70
N ASP A 131 -34.88 1.81 12.23
CA ASP A 131 -35.68 0.78 12.89
C ASP A 131 -35.94 1.16 14.36
N GLY A 132 -37.04 1.90 14.60
CA GLY A 132 -37.40 2.37 15.93
C GLY A 132 -38.32 3.59 15.93
N CYS A 133 -38.28 4.37 17.01
CA CYS A 133 -38.95 5.67 17.10
C CYS A 133 -37.95 6.79 17.37
N VAL A 134 -38.26 7.98 16.86
CA VAL A 134 -37.49 9.20 17.13
C VAL A 134 -38.27 10.06 18.12
N LEU A 135 -37.60 10.44 19.20
CA LEU A 135 -38.14 11.27 20.26
C LEU A 135 -37.51 12.67 20.17
N VAL A 136 -38.35 13.68 20.34
CA VAL A 136 -37.90 15.07 20.50
C VAL A 136 -38.15 15.46 21.95
N GLU A 137 -37.06 15.80 22.65
CA GLU A 137 -37.11 16.16 24.06
C GLU A 137 -36.66 17.60 24.25
N THR A 138 -37.38 18.36 25.08
CA THR A 138 -36.92 19.66 25.53
C THR A 138 -35.83 19.48 26.58
N ILE A 139 -34.78 20.27 26.48
CA ILE A 139 -33.69 20.33 27.44
C ILE A 139 -33.97 21.54 28.33
N ASP A 140 -34.17 21.31 29.63
CA ASP A 140 -34.19 22.42 30.59
C ASP A 140 -32.75 23.00 30.70
N PRO A 141 -32.59 24.33 30.65
CA PRO A 141 -31.28 24.98 30.75
C PRO A 141 -30.62 24.83 32.12
#